data_AF-A0A392PUQ7-F1
#
_entry.id   AF-A0A392PUQ7-F1
#
_cell.length_a   1.000
_cell.length_b   1.000
_cell.length_c   1.000
_cell.angle_alpha   90.00
_cell.angle_beta   90.00
_cell.angle_gamma   90.00
#
_symmetry.space_group_name_H-M   'P 1'
#
loop_
_entity.id
_entity.type
_entity.pdbx_description
1 polymer ?
#
loop_
_entity_poly.entity_id
_entity_poly.type
_entity_poly.pdbx_seq_one_letter_code
_entity_poly.pdbx_strand_id
1 'polypeptide(L)' 'TVSYYTELAESKDLVLIRGDVLFTSKLTDSEAKWLVETAQSFYLNDARYKLVERFNKDAQDFEFKDVLRALDMPIL' A
#
# COMPACT_ATOMS: atom_id res chain seq x y z
N THR A 1 -5.06 6.91 -9.11
CA THR A 1 -3.59 7.04 -9.19
C THR A 1 -3.09 7.76 -7.96
N VAL A 2 -1.82 7.56 -7.57
CA VAL A 2 -1.20 8.31 -6.47
C VAL A 2 0.16 8.82 -6.94
N SER A 3 0.42 10.11 -6.72
CA SER A 3 1.66 10.79 -7.08
C SER A 3 2.35 11.32 -5.82
N TYR A 4 3.67 11.15 -5.75
CA TYR A 4 4.53 11.64 -4.67
C TYR A 4 5.45 12.72 -5.21
N TYR A 5 5.39 13.90 -4.62
CA TYR A 5 6.16 15.09 -4.98
C TYR A 5 7.25 15.31 -3.93
N THR A 6 8.50 15.07 -4.31
CA THR A 6 9.67 15.03 -3.41
C THR A 6 10.54 16.29 -3.46
N GLU A 7 10.10 17.33 -4.18
CA GLU A 7 10.84 18.58 -4.39
C GLU A 7 11.11 19.35 -3.07
N LEU A 8 10.31 19.09 -2.04
CA LEU A 8 10.46 19.68 -0.70
C LEU A 8 11.19 18.78 0.29
N ALA A 9 11.60 17.56 -0.11
CA ALA A 9 12.21 16.60 0.80
C ALA A 9 13.55 17.12 1.35
N GLU A 10 14.44 17.62 0.49
CA GLU A 10 15.76 18.11 0.93
C GLU A 10 15.69 19.42 1.71
N SER A 11 14.78 20.32 1.34
CA SER A 11 14.73 21.68 1.90
C SER A 11 13.84 21.81 3.13
N LYS A 12 12.83 20.92 3.27
CA LYS A 12 11.79 21.02 4.30
C LYS A 12 11.45 19.69 4.97
N ASP A 13 12.16 18.61 4.63
CA ASP A 13 11.87 17.26 5.14
C ASP A 13 10.39 16.86 4.92
N LEU A 14 9.85 17.23 3.75
CA LEU A 14 8.43 17.08 3.43
C LEU A 14 8.22 16.49 2.04
N VAL A 15 7.32 15.51 1.94
CA VAL A 15 6.81 14.95 0.68
C VAL A 15 5.32 15.23 0.58
N LEU A 16 4.86 15.74 -0.57
CA LEU A 16 3.43 15.95 -0.83
C LEU A 16 2.86 14.77 -1.60
N ILE A 17 1.65 14.35 -1.23
CA ILE A 17 0.97 13.20 -1.84
C ILE A 17 -0.36 13.68 -2.43
N ARG A 18 -0.61 13.32 -3.68
CA ARG A 18 -1.91 13.53 -4.33
C ARG A 18 -2.46 12.22 -4.85
N GLY A 19 -3.69 11.89 -4.45
CA GLY A 19 -4.46 10.78 -4.99
C GLY A 19 -5.61 11.28 -5.86
N ASP A 20 -5.87 10.61 -6.98
CA ASP A 20 -7.04 10.85 -7.82
C ASP A 20 -7.81 9.52 -8.02
N VAL A 21 -9.12 9.53 -7.73
CA VAL A 21 -10.04 8.39 -7.92
C VAL A 21 -10.86 8.58 -9.19
N LEU A 22 -10.54 7.82 -10.25
CA LEU A 22 -11.17 7.98 -11.57
C LEU A 22 -12.54 7.30 -11.70
N PHE A 23 -12.78 6.25 -10.91
CA PHE A 23 -13.99 5.44 -10.97
C PHE A 23 -14.67 5.39 -9.60
N THR A 24 -15.30 6.50 -9.22
CA THR A 24 -16.00 6.65 -7.93
C THR A 24 -17.16 5.65 -7.75
N SER A 25 -17.62 4.99 -8.81
CA SER A 25 -18.59 3.89 -8.75
C SER A 25 -18.01 2.55 -8.30
N LYS A 26 -16.68 2.39 -8.29
CA LYS A 26 -15.99 1.14 -7.93
C LYS A 26 -15.12 1.26 -6.69
N LEU A 27 -14.74 2.49 -6.32
CA LEU A 27 -13.87 2.76 -5.21
C LEU A 27 -14.27 4.10 -4.60
N THR A 28 -14.69 4.07 -3.35
CA THR A 28 -15.00 5.29 -2.59
C THR A 28 -13.71 5.95 -2.11
N ASP A 29 -13.79 7.24 -1.75
CA ASP A 29 -12.64 7.97 -1.22
C ASP A 29 -12.07 7.34 0.06
N SER A 30 -12.93 6.80 0.91
CA SER A 30 -12.53 6.11 2.14
C SER A 30 -11.79 4.81 1.85
N GLU A 31 -12.26 4.01 0.89
CA GLU A 31 -11.57 2.79 0.46
C GLU A 31 -10.25 3.11 -0.23
N ALA A 32 -10.22 4.15 -1.07
CA ALA A 32 -9.00 4.61 -1.72
C ALA A 32 -7.94 5.05 -0.69
N LYS A 33 -8.34 5.84 0.31
CA LYS A 33 -7.48 6.23 1.42
C LYS A 33 -6.95 5.01 2.17
N TRP A 34 -7.85 4.09 2.54
CA TRP A 34 -7.49 2.87 3.24
C TRP A 34 -6.49 2.02 2.44
N LEU A 35 -6.66 1.90 1.12
CA LEU A 35 -5.73 1.18 0.25
C LEU A 35 -4.33 1.82 0.26
N VAL A 36 -4.24 3.14 0.22
CA VAL A 36 -2.95 3.86 0.24
C VAL A 36 -2.24 3.67 1.58
N GLU A 37 -2.93 3.89 2.69
CA GLU A 37 -2.39 3.70 4.04
C GLU A 37 -1.97 2.23 4.26
N THR A 38 -2.78 1.30 3.77
CA THR A 38 -2.49 -0.13 3.82
C THR A 38 -1.24 -0.46 3.02
N ALA A 39 -1.13 -0.02 1.77
CA ALA A 39 0.04 -0.26 0.94
C ALA A 39 1.31 0.29 1.59
N GLN A 40 1.27 1.51 2.14
CA GLN A 40 2.40 2.10 2.87
C GLN A 40 2.81 1.26 4.08
N SER A 41 1.85 0.72 4.83
CA SER A 41 2.16 -0.11 6.01
C SER A 41 2.99 -1.35 5.68
N PHE A 42 2.90 -1.88 4.45
CA PHE A 42 3.74 -3.00 4.00
C PHE A 42 5.19 -2.62 3.75
N TYR A 43 5.48 -1.35 3.49
CA TYR A 43 6.86 -0.86 3.31
C TYR A 43 7.45 -0.27 4.60
N LEU A 44 6.64 -0.03 5.62
CA LEU A 44 7.06 0.53 6.91
C LEU A 44 7.24 -0.51 8.02
N ASN A 45 6.71 -1.72 7.86
CA ASN A 45 6.79 -2.79 8.84
C ASN A 45 7.56 -3.99 8.28
N ASP A 46 8.66 -4.38 8.91
CA ASP A 46 9.54 -5.46 8.43
C ASP A 46 8.82 -6.80 8.21
N ALA A 47 7.87 -7.15 9.09
CA ALA A 47 7.13 -8.40 8.95
C ALA A 47 6.20 -8.37 7.75
N ARG A 48 5.53 -7.24 7.50
CA ARG A 48 4.70 -7.04 6.30
C ARG A 48 5.55 -6.93 5.04
N TYR A 49 6.73 -6.30 5.11
CA TYR A 49 7.62 -6.12 3.98
C TYR A 49 8.11 -7.44 3.39
N LYS A 50 8.30 -8.49 4.23
CA LYS A 50 8.62 -9.85 3.75
C LYS A 50 7.58 -10.40 2.76
N LEU A 51 6.31 -10.00 2.87
CA LEU A 51 5.27 -10.40 1.92
C LEU A 51 5.45 -9.69 0.58
N VAL A 52 5.88 -8.41 0.59
CA VAL A 52 6.25 -7.67 -0.63
C VAL A 52 7.47 -8.31 -1.28
N GLU A 53 8.50 -8.62 -0.50
CA GLU A 53 9.72 -9.24 -1.00
C GLU A 53 9.41 -10.60 -1.65
N ARG A 54 8.65 -11.47 -0.97
CA ARG A 54 8.26 -12.77 -1.51
C ARG A 54 7.44 -12.63 -2.78
N PHE A 55 6.47 -11.73 -2.82
CA PHE A 55 5.67 -11.49 -4.02
C PHE A 55 6.54 -11.13 -5.24
N ASN A 56 7.62 -10.35 -5.04
CA ASN A 56 8.46 -9.87 -6.13
C ASN A 56 9.61 -10.83 -6.50
N LYS A 57 10.16 -11.57 -5.54
CA LYS A 57 11.36 -12.42 -5.74
C LYS A 57 11.05 -13.90 -5.84
N ASP A 58 10.07 -14.38 -5.06
CA ASP A 58 9.73 -15.79 -4.90
C ASP A 58 8.21 -16.00 -5.07
N ALA A 59 7.65 -15.46 -6.15
CA ALA A 59 6.19 -15.39 -6.37
C ALA A 59 5.49 -16.75 -6.32
N GLN A 60 6.20 -17.85 -6.60
CA GLN A 60 5.68 -19.21 -6.50
C GLN A 60 5.30 -19.63 -5.06
N ASP A 61 5.97 -19.03 -4.05
CA ASP A 61 5.71 -19.29 -2.63
C ASP A 61 4.81 -18.21 -2.00
N PHE A 62 4.34 -17.26 -2.81
CA PHE A 62 3.46 -16.19 -2.36
C PHE A 62 2.03 -16.68 -2.19
N GLU A 63 1.48 -16.47 -1.01
CA GLU A 63 0.13 -16.88 -0.64
C GLU A 63 -0.70 -15.65 -0.26
N PHE A 64 -1.72 -15.33 -1.06
CA PHE A 64 -2.56 -14.14 -0.81
C PHE A 64 -3.25 -14.17 0.58
N LYS A 65 -3.57 -15.36 1.08
CA LYS A 65 -4.07 -15.56 2.46
C LYS A 65 -3.14 -15.01 3.55
N ASP A 66 -1.83 -14.95 3.30
CA ASP A 66 -0.88 -14.35 4.24
C ASP A 66 -1.04 -12.83 4.32
N VAL A 67 -1.40 -12.18 3.19
CA VAL A 67 -1.73 -10.75 3.14
C VAL A 67 -3.02 -10.47 3.91
N LEU A 68 -4.06 -11.28 3.69
CA LEU A 68 -5.32 -11.15 4.44
C LEU A 68 -5.10 -11.29 5.94
N ARG A 69 -4.28 -12.27 6.38
CA ARG A 69 -3.89 -12.42 7.79
C ARG A 69 -3.14 -11.21 8.33
N ALA A 70 -2.20 -10.66 7.58
CA ALA A 70 -1.44 -9.48 7.99
C ALA A 70 -2.32 -8.21 8.15
N LEU A 71 -3.50 -8.22 7.53
CA LEU A 71 -4.52 -7.18 7.59
C LEU A 71 -5.69 -7.53 8.52
N ASP A 72 -5.60 -8.62 9.29
CA ASP A 72 -6.66 -9.11 10.17
C ASP A 72 -8.02 -9.28 9.44
N MET A 73 -7.96 -9.62 8.15
CA MET A 73 -9.13 -9.85 7.32
C MET A 73 -9.64 -11.29 7.41
N PRO A 74 -10.96 -11.51 7.25
CA PRO A 74 -11.51 -12.84 7.16
C PRO A 74 -10.89 -13.62 5.99
N ILE A 75 -10.49 -14.86 6.25
CA ILE A 75 -10.07 -15.81 5.21
C ILE A 75 -11.29 -16.70 4.93
N LEU A 76 -11.87 -16.55 3.74
CA LEU A 76 -12.97 -17.39 3.25
C LEU A 76 -12.46 -18.76 2.77
#